data_AF-A0A9D5B222-F1
#
_entry.id   AF-A0A9D5B222-F1
#
_cell.length_a   1.000
_cell.length_b   1.000
_cell.length_c   1.000
_cell.angle_alpha   90.00
_cell.angle_beta   90.00
_cell.angle_gamma   90.00
#
_symmetry.space_group_name_H-M   'P 1'
#
loop_
_entity.id
_entity.type
_entity.pdbx_description
1 polymer ?
#
loop_
_entity_poly.entity_id
_entity_poly.type
_entity_poly.pdbx_seq_one_letter_code
_entity_poly.pdbx_strand_id
1 'polypeptide(L)'
;MGDSDTLKQKLAETIELADKVTTTLDELNIPFKQECGDLKSKTIKLSSLLRQASAATSELYLQRPMWSIVPQTEHVLYEALLLVMKCHPDNIKKRIFSIVHVSAIRKTSSQLENSIGDLTWLLRISNPDEDHGSENHIHILPPVAFNDPIIALIWELIASLCTGSLEDRSDAAACLVSLAHESDRYGKMIIEEGGVGPLLKLMEEGNSEGQNNAARAIRLLKVINSVVILITSASMRTPDLPAGLTHL
;
A
#
# COMPACT_ATOMS: atom_id res chain seq x y z
N MET A 1 2.10 19.21 10.25
CA MET A 1 1.99 18.37 9.04
C MET A 1 1.49 17.03 9.51
N GLY A 2 0.32 16.59 9.05
CA GLY A 2 -0.14 15.24 9.38
C GLY A 2 0.62 14.19 8.57
N ASP A 3 0.71 12.95 9.06
CA ASP A 3 1.33 11.83 8.34
C ASP A 3 0.72 11.62 6.94
N SER A 4 -0.56 11.97 6.77
CA SER A 4 -1.27 11.98 5.48
C SER A 4 -0.69 13.00 4.48
N ASP A 5 -0.27 14.18 4.95
CA ASP A 5 0.31 15.22 4.08
C ASP A 5 1.70 14.78 3.59
N THR A 6 2.48 14.14 4.46
CA THR A 6 3.79 13.59 4.12
C THR A 6 3.67 12.44 3.10
N LEU A 7 2.67 11.56 3.27
CA LEU A 7 2.42 10.49 2.30
C LEU A 7 1.98 11.03 0.93
N LYS A 8 1.11 12.04 0.91
CA LYS A 8 0.71 12.73 -0.34
C LYS A 8 1.89 13.37 -1.05
N GLN A 9 2.76 14.05 -0.30
CA GLN A 9 4.00 14.59 -0.84
C GLN A 9 4.87 13.48 -1.44
N LYS A 10 5.06 12.38 -0.71
CA LYS A 10 5.87 11.25 -1.17
C LYS A 10 5.33 10.60 -2.44
N LEU A 11 4.01 10.46 -2.54
CA LEU A 11 3.33 10.00 -3.75
C LEU A 11 3.56 10.95 -4.92
N ALA A 12 3.44 12.26 -4.70
CA ALA A 12 3.69 13.27 -5.74
C ALA A 12 5.14 13.21 -6.26
N GLU A 13 6.12 13.11 -5.37
CA GLU A 13 7.54 12.93 -5.72
C GLU A 13 7.75 11.64 -6.55
N THR A 14 7.08 10.55 -6.18
CA THR A 14 7.17 9.26 -6.89
C THR A 14 6.53 9.34 -8.28
N ILE A 15 5.41 10.05 -8.44
CA ILE A 15 4.75 10.29 -9.73
C ILE A 15 5.66 11.11 -10.64
N GLU A 16 6.24 12.20 -10.13
CA GLU A 16 7.18 13.04 -10.89
C GLU A 16 8.40 12.22 -11.36
N LEU A 17 8.92 11.34 -10.50
CA LEU A 17 10.03 10.46 -10.86
C LEU A 17 9.66 9.49 -11.99
N ALA A 18 8.45 8.91 -11.96
CA ALA A 18 7.96 8.04 -13.03
C ALA A 18 7.79 8.80 -14.37
N ASP A 19 7.25 10.01 -14.32
CA ASP A 19 7.12 10.86 -15.51
C ASP A 19 8.51 11.21 -16.08
N LYS A 20 9.47 11.55 -15.22
CA LYS A 20 10.86 11.85 -15.61
C LYS A 20 11.56 10.68 -16.28
N VAL A 21 11.38 9.45 -15.79
CA VAL A 21 11.90 8.24 -16.45
C VAL A 21 11.32 8.10 -17.86
N THR A 22 10.01 8.33 -18.01
CA THR A 22 9.32 8.26 -19.31
C THR A 22 9.84 9.31 -20.29
N THR A 23 9.98 10.57 -19.85
CA THR A 23 10.54 11.66 -20.67
C THR A 23 11.99 11.38 -21.07
N THR A 24 12.82 10.90 -20.14
CA THR A 24 14.22 10.58 -20.43
C THR A 24 14.32 9.44 -21.46
N LEU A 25 13.43 8.45 -21.39
CA LEU A 25 13.37 7.37 -22.39
C LEU A 25 12.94 7.86 -23.78
N ASP A 26 12.17 8.94 -23.88
CA ASP A 26 11.73 9.54 -25.14
C ASP A 26 12.80 10.43 -25.79
N GLU A 27 13.54 11.17 -24.98
CA GLU A 27 14.61 12.06 -25.46
C GLU A 27 15.85 11.29 -25.91
N LEU A 28 16.13 10.15 -25.29
CA LEU A 28 17.32 9.36 -25.56
C LEU A 28 17.09 8.34 -26.69
N ASN A 29 17.84 8.45 -27.78
CA ASN A 29 17.87 7.46 -28.85
C ASN A 29 18.69 6.21 -28.44
N ILE A 30 18.22 5.49 -27.43
CA ILE A 30 18.91 4.33 -26.83
C ILE A 30 18.89 3.15 -27.83
N PRO A 31 20.01 2.41 -27.99
CA PRO A 31 20.10 1.30 -28.95
C PRO A 31 19.18 0.09 -28.63
N PHE A 32 18.70 -0.04 -27.39
CA PHE A 32 17.91 -1.18 -26.90
C PHE A 32 16.40 -0.92 -27.01
N LYS A 33 15.88 -0.77 -28.23
CA LYS A 33 14.50 -0.32 -28.47
C LYS A 33 13.42 -1.22 -27.83
N GLN A 34 13.63 -2.53 -27.82
CA GLN A 34 12.63 -3.47 -27.25
C GLN A 34 12.59 -3.40 -25.72
N GLU A 35 13.74 -3.58 -25.05
CA GLU A 35 13.82 -3.54 -23.59
C GLU A 35 13.49 -2.15 -23.01
N CYS A 36 13.88 -1.07 -23.69
CA CYS A 36 13.51 0.29 -23.28
C CYS A 36 12.01 0.56 -23.50
N GLY A 37 11.42 -0.02 -24.55
CA GLY A 37 9.97 0.05 -24.79
C GLY A 37 9.16 -0.63 -23.69
N ASP A 38 9.59 -1.81 -23.23
CA ASP A 38 9.00 -2.51 -22.08
C ASP A 38 9.16 -1.74 -20.77
N LEU A 39 10.35 -1.17 -20.53
CA LEU A 39 10.60 -0.34 -19.36
C LEU A 39 9.68 0.90 -19.35
N LYS A 40 9.51 1.53 -20.52
CA LYS A 40 8.64 2.71 -20.70
C LYS A 40 7.18 2.36 -20.43
N SER A 41 6.66 1.29 -21.03
CA SER A 41 5.25 0.92 -20.87
C SER A 41 4.89 0.63 -19.41
N LYS A 42 5.79 -0.06 -18.68
CA LYS A 42 5.63 -0.33 -17.24
C LYS A 42 5.69 0.93 -16.40
N THR A 43 6.61 1.84 -16.70
CA THR A 43 6.73 3.13 -16.00
C THR A 43 5.47 3.99 -16.20
N ILE A 44 4.91 4.03 -17.41
CA ILE A 44 3.63 4.72 -17.69
C ILE A 44 2.50 4.10 -16.88
N LYS A 45 2.40 2.76 -16.85
CA LYS A 45 1.40 2.06 -16.06
C LYS A 45 1.53 2.38 -14.57
N LEU A 46 2.76 2.40 -14.03
CA LEU A 46 3.03 2.81 -12.65
C LEU A 46 2.60 4.25 -12.37
N SER A 47 2.90 5.21 -13.24
CA SER A 47 2.46 6.61 -13.08
C SER A 47 0.93 6.68 -13.00
N SER A 48 0.20 5.92 -13.84
CA SER A 48 -1.26 5.84 -13.77
C SER A 48 -1.77 5.24 -12.45
N LEU A 49 -1.18 4.14 -11.98
CA LEU A 49 -1.56 3.50 -10.72
C LEU A 49 -1.27 4.37 -9.51
N LEU A 50 -0.11 5.04 -9.48
CA LEU A 50 0.26 5.98 -8.41
C LEU A 50 -0.70 7.17 -8.34
N ARG A 51 -1.18 7.67 -9.48
CA ARG A 51 -2.21 8.73 -9.51
C ARG A 51 -3.54 8.23 -8.95
N GLN A 52 -3.95 7.01 -9.28
CA GLN A 52 -5.15 6.41 -8.68
C GLN A 52 -4.98 6.24 -7.16
N ALA A 53 -3.83 5.77 -6.70
CA ALA A 53 -3.53 5.62 -5.27
C ALA A 53 -3.50 6.98 -4.54
N SER A 54 -3.06 8.04 -5.22
CA SER A 54 -3.07 9.40 -4.68
C SER A 54 -4.49 9.94 -4.41
N ALA A 55 -5.49 9.48 -5.17
CA ALA A 55 -6.88 9.81 -4.92
C ALA A 55 -7.44 9.07 -3.69
N ALA A 56 -6.92 7.88 -3.39
CA ALA A 56 -7.34 7.05 -2.26
C ALA A 56 -6.59 7.37 -0.94
N THR A 57 -5.69 8.36 -0.92
CA THR A 57 -4.83 8.64 0.26
C THR A 57 -5.58 9.17 1.49
N SER A 58 -6.83 9.61 1.31
CA SER A 58 -7.71 10.04 2.40
C SER A 58 -8.13 8.88 3.31
N GLU A 59 -8.10 7.64 2.80
CA GLU A 59 -8.51 6.46 3.55
C GLU A 59 -7.40 6.00 4.52
N LEU A 60 -7.69 6.09 5.83
CA LEU A 60 -6.70 5.78 6.89
C LEU A 60 -6.23 4.31 6.84
N TYR A 61 -7.11 3.38 6.50
CA TYR A 61 -6.78 1.95 6.44
C TYR A 61 -5.80 1.61 5.31
N LEU A 62 -5.70 2.45 4.28
CA LEU A 62 -4.76 2.27 3.18
C LEU A 62 -3.40 2.90 3.45
N GLN A 63 -3.26 3.79 4.43
CA GLN A 63 -2.01 4.53 4.64
C GLN A 63 -0.84 3.61 4.99
N ARG A 64 -1.09 2.55 5.76
CA ARG A 64 -0.07 1.57 6.13
C ARG A 64 0.46 0.76 4.94
N PRO A 65 -0.38 0.10 4.12
CA PRO A 65 0.11 -0.57 2.92
C PRO A 65 0.74 0.42 1.93
N MET A 66 0.20 1.64 1.79
CA MET A 66 0.84 2.69 0.97
C MET A 66 2.26 3.03 1.43
N TRP A 67 2.48 3.20 2.74
CA TRP A 67 3.81 3.45 3.30
C TRP A 67 4.79 2.29 3.08
N SER A 68 4.30 1.07 2.89
CA SER A 68 5.12 -0.09 2.57
C SER A 68 5.43 -0.23 1.08
N ILE A 69 4.55 0.26 0.19
CA ILE A 69 4.67 0.06 -1.27
C ILE A 69 5.33 1.24 -1.98
N VAL A 70 4.99 2.48 -1.58
CA VAL A 70 5.41 3.70 -2.29
C VAL A 70 6.93 3.90 -2.25
N PRO A 71 7.63 3.81 -1.10
CA PRO A 71 9.08 4.01 -1.05
C PRO A 71 9.86 2.96 -1.87
N GLN A 72 9.35 1.73 -1.91
CA GLN A 72 9.92 0.63 -2.67
C GLN A 72 9.78 0.90 -4.17
N THR A 73 8.60 1.37 -4.59
CA THR A 73 8.34 1.79 -5.98
C THR A 73 9.24 2.95 -6.39
N GLU A 74 9.38 3.96 -5.54
CA GLU A 74 10.28 5.10 -5.75
C GLU A 74 11.73 4.64 -5.93
N HIS A 75 12.23 3.73 -5.08
CA HIS A 75 13.58 3.20 -5.20
C HIS A 75 13.81 2.50 -6.55
N VAL A 76 12.85 1.67 -6.99
CA VAL A 76 12.94 0.98 -8.29
C VAL A 76 12.92 1.98 -9.46
N LEU A 77 12.11 3.03 -9.37
CA LEU A 77 12.06 4.11 -10.38
C LEU A 77 13.37 4.90 -10.43
N TYR A 78 14.01 5.14 -9.28
CA TYR A 78 15.31 5.80 -9.21
C TYR A 78 16.41 4.94 -9.85
N GLU A 79 16.43 3.64 -9.56
CA GLU A 79 17.34 2.69 -10.22
C GLU A 79 17.09 2.65 -11.74
N ALA A 80 15.84 2.68 -12.17
CA ALA A 80 15.47 2.77 -13.59
C ALA A 80 16.01 4.04 -14.23
N LEU A 81 15.85 5.21 -13.59
CA LEU A 81 16.36 6.47 -14.09
C LEU A 81 17.89 6.46 -14.24
N LEU A 82 18.60 6.02 -13.21
CA LEU A 82 20.07 5.92 -13.23
C LEU A 82 20.56 5.01 -14.34
N LEU A 83 19.88 3.89 -14.55
CA LEU A 83 20.19 2.91 -15.58
C LEU A 83 19.93 3.48 -16.99
N VAL A 84 18.82 4.19 -17.19
CA VAL A 84 18.51 4.87 -18.46
C VAL A 84 19.57 5.94 -18.77
N MET A 85 19.99 6.74 -17.79
CA MET A 85 21.05 7.74 -17.96
C MET A 85 22.41 7.09 -18.29
N LYS A 86 22.72 5.93 -17.72
CA LYS A 86 23.95 5.16 -18.03
C LYS A 86 23.93 4.57 -19.45
N CYS A 87 22.75 4.26 -19.98
CA CYS A 87 22.54 3.76 -21.34
C CYS A 87 22.66 4.84 -22.44
N HIS A 88 23.14 6.05 -22.13
CA HIS A 88 23.34 7.10 -23.12
C HIS A 88 24.35 6.67 -24.22
N PRO A 89 24.08 6.93 -25.52
CA PRO A 89 24.95 6.51 -26.63
C PRO A 89 26.41 7.00 -26.51
N ASP A 90 26.65 8.17 -25.90
CA ASP A 90 28.01 8.67 -25.66
C ASP A 90 28.84 7.81 -24.69
N ASN A 91 28.17 7.06 -23.80
CA ASN A 91 28.78 6.22 -22.78
C ASN A 91 28.91 4.73 -23.19
N ILE A 92 28.18 4.29 -24.23
CA ILE A 92 28.19 2.90 -24.69
C ILE A 92 29.32 2.68 -25.70
N LYS A 93 30.56 2.50 -25.21
CA LYS A 93 31.72 2.29 -26.10
C LYS A 93 32.18 0.82 -26.27
N LYS A 94 31.51 -0.20 -25.71
CA LYS A 94 31.96 -1.61 -25.83
C LYS A 94 30.83 -2.68 -25.85
N ARG A 95 31.05 -3.78 -26.59
CA ARG A 95 30.11 -4.91 -26.76
C ARG A 95 29.80 -5.71 -25.48
N ILE A 96 30.78 -5.86 -24.57
CA ILE A 96 30.59 -6.49 -23.25
C ILE A 96 29.73 -5.59 -22.34
N PHE A 97 29.84 -4.27 -22.51
CA PHE A 97 29.02 -3.28 -21.81
C PHE A 97 27.53 -3.49 -22.14
N SER A 98 27.21 -3.77 -23.40
CA SER A 98 25.82 -3.99 -23.84
C SER A 98 25.12 -5.18 -23.17
N ILE A 99 25.80 -6.31 -22.98
CA ILE A 99 25.18 -7.51 -22.35
C ILE A 99 24.84 -7.24 -20.88
N VAL A 100 25.75 -6.59 -20.15
CA VAL A 100 25.54 -6.20 -18.75
C VAL A 100 24.35 -5.24 -18.63
N HIS A 101 24.25 -4.25 -19.52
CA HIS A 101 23.14 -3.30 -19.51
C HIS A 101 21.80 -3.96 -19.84
N VAL A 102 21.72 -4.89 -20.80
CA VAL A 102 20.48 -5.63 -21.11
C VAL A 102 20.00 -6.45 -19.90
N SER A 103 20.92 -7.14 -19.22
CA SER A 103 20.56 -7.91 -18.02
C SER A 103 20.06 -7.01 -16.87
N ALA A 104 20.65 -5.83 -16.71
CA ALA A 104 20.24 -4.85 -15.73
C ALA A 104 18.88 -4.23 -16.08
N ILE A 105 18.63 -3.87 -17.35
CA ILE A 105 17.32 -3.40 -17.82
C ILE A 105 16.24 -4.45 -17.54
N ARG A 106 16.50 -5.73 -17.85
CA ARG A 106 15.54 -6.82 -17.58
C ARG A 106 15.26 -6.99 -16.09
N LYS A 107 16.30 -6.91 -15.25
CA LYS A 107 16.14 -6.97 -13.80
C LYS A 107 15.26 -5.81 -13.29
N THR A 108 15.57 -4.58 -13.69
CA THR A 108 14.78 -3.41 -13.31
C THR A 108 13.36 -3.49 -13.85
N SER A 109 13.18 -3.96 -15.08
CA SER A 109 11.85 -4.21 -15.67
C SER A 109 11.04 -5.24 -14.87
N SER A 110 11.67 -6.30 -14.36
CA SER A 110 11.02 -7.26 -13.46
C SER A 110 10.68 -6.63 -12.10
N GLN A 111 11.51 -5.73 -11.58
CA GLN A 111 11.23 -5.02 -10.34
C GLN A 111 10.07 -4.03 -10.49
N LEU A 112 9.98 -3.34 -11.64
CA LEU A 112 8.84 -2.48 -11.96
C LEU A 112 7.54 -3.29 -12.08
N GLU A 113 7.60 -4.50 -12.64
CA GLU A 113 6.45 -5.41 -12.69
C GLU A 113 5.97 -5.79 -11.27
N ASN A 114 6.90 -6.04 -10.35
CA ASN A 114 6.54 -6.29 -8.95
C ASN A 114 5.83 -5.09 -8.32
N SER A 115 6.36 -3.88 -8.53
CA SER A 115 5.72 -2.64 -8.06
C SER A 115 4.34 -2.40 -8.69
N ILE A 116 4.14 -2.80 -9.97
CA ILE A 116 2.83 -2.77 -10.62
C ILE A 116 1.87 -3.72 -9.90
N GLY A 117 2.32 -4.93 -9.57
CA GLY A 117 1.55 -5.89 -8.80
C GLY A 117 1.14 -5.35 -7.43
N ASP A 118 2.09 -4.73 -6.70
CA ASP A 118 1.84 -4.13 -5.39
C ASP A 118 0.77 -3.04 -5.43
N LEU A 119 0.89 -2.09 -6.35
CA LEU A 119 -0.07 -0.99 -6.50
C LEU A 119 -1.42 -1.47 -7.03
N THR A 120 -1.43 -2.47 -7.93
CA THR A 120 -2.68 -3.07 -8.43
C THR A 120 -3.44 -3.74 -7.30
N TRP A 121 -2.73 -4.49 -6.44
CA TRP A 121 -3.31 -5.07 -5.22
C TRP A 121 -3.84 -3.99 -4.28
N LEU A 122 -3.08 -2.90 -4.07
CA LEU A 122 -3.50 -1.79 -3.21
C LEU A 122 -4.82 -1.15 -3.68
N LEU A 123 -4.98 -0.93 -4.99
CA LEU A 123 -6.22 -0.35 -5.54
C LEU A 123 -7.40 -1.34 -5.50
N ARG A 124 -7.13 -2.65 -5.59
CA ARG A 124 -8.17 -3.67 -5.40
C ARG A 124 -8.73 -3.62 -3.98
N ILE A 125 -7.86 -3.53 -2.96
CA ILE A 125 -8.33 -3.46 -1.57
C ILE A 125 -9.04 -2.14 -1.26
N SER A 126 -8.85 -1.09 -2.06
CA SER A 126 -9.60 0.16 -1.90
C SER A 126 -11.00 0.11 -2.49
N ASN A 127 -11.21 -0.65 -3.58
CA ASN A 127 -12.50 -0.76 -4.29
C ASN A 127 -12.86 -2.23 -4.54
N PRO A 128 -13.36 -2.97 -3.53
CA PRO A 128 -13.69 -4.38 -3.68
C PRO A 128 -14.89 -4.65 -4.60
N ASP A 129 -15.75 -3.65 -4.84
CA ASP A 129 -16.97 -3.76 -5.64
C ASP A 129 -16.76 -3.56 -7.15
N GLU A 130 -15.57 -3.12 -7.59
CA GLU A 130 -15.25 -3.09 -9.01
C GLU A 130 -14.98 -4.54 -9.48
N ASP A 131 -16.02 -5.14 -10.05
CA ASP A 131 -15.97 -6.41 -10.80
C ASP A 131 -15.04 -6.26 -12.01
N HIS A 132 -13.73 -6.31 -11.76
CA HIS A 132 -12.70 -6.35 -12.78
C HIS A 132 -12.76 -7.73 -13.46
N GLY A 133 -13.75 -7.91 -14.34
CA GLY A 133 -14.12 -9.15 -15.05
C GLY A 133 -12.97 -10.02 -15.57
N SER A 134 -12.35 -10.75 -14.65
CA SER A 134 -11.33 -11.76 -14.92
C SER A 134 -11.25 -12.68 -13.71
N GLU A 135 -11.77 -13.89 -13.87
CA GLU A 135 -11.84 -14.99 -12.90
C GLU A 135 -10.47 -15.49 -12.38
N ASN A 136 -9.40 -14.71 -12.52
CA ASN A 136 -8.03 -15.06 -12.11
C ASN A 136 -7.38 -14.07 -11.11
N HIS A 137 -8.06 -13.00 -10.67
CA HIS A 137 -7.49 -12.01 -9.72
C HIS A 137 -7.83 -12.25 -8.25
N ILE A 138 -8.57 -13.32 -7.95
CA ILE A 138 -8.90 -13.76 -6.59
C ILE A 138 -7.64 -14.45 -6.02
N HIS A 139 -7.01 -13.84 -5.00
CA HIS A 139 -5.85 -14.32 -4.20
C HIS A 139 -4.41 -13.99 -4.63
N ILE A 140 -4.15 -13.09 -5.59
CA ILE A 140 -2.75 -12.67 -5.82
C ILE A 140 -2.29 -11.75 -4.67
N LEU A 141 -1.36 -12.23 -3.86
CA LEU A 141 -0.67 -11.46 -2.82
C LEU A 141 0.19 -10.36 -3.47
N PRO A 142 0.30 -9.18 -2.85
CA PRO A 142 1.19 -8.15 -3.36
C PRO A 142 2.64 -8.67 -3.23
N PRO A 143 3.48 -8.52 -4.27
CA PRO A 143 4.88 -8.94 -4.22
C PRO A 143 5.67 -8.51 -2.97
N VAL A 144 5.35 -7.35 -2.39
CA VAL A 144 5.94 -6.85 -1.14
C VAL A 144 5.70 -7.79 0.06
N ALA A 145 4.61 -8.55 0.04
CA ALA A 145 4.21 -9.44 1.13
C ALA A 145 4.60 -10.92 0.91
N PHE A 146 5.31 -11.28 -0.16
CA PHE A 146 5.68 -12.69 -0.41
C PHE A 146 6.45 -13.34 0.74
N ASN A 147 7.25 -12.56 1.47
CA ASN A 147 8.04 -13.06 2.61
C ASN A 147 7.23 -13.15 3.90
N ASP A 148 6.10 -12.43 4.00
CA ASP A 148 5.25 -12.40 5.18
C ASP A 148 3.78 -12.26 4.76
N PRO A 149 3.16 -13.33 4.22
CA PRO A 149 1.83 -13.25 3.60
C PRO A 149 0.74 -12.82 4.58
N ILE A 150 0.98 -12.97 5.89
CA ILE A 150 0.04 -12.57 6.94
C ILE A 150 -0.15 -11.05 6.97
N ILE A 151 0.85 -10.24 6.60
CA ILE A 151 0.70 -8.77 6.59
C ILE A 151 -0.34 -8.33 5.55
N ALA A 152 -0.33 -8.94 4.36
CA ALA A 152 -1.32 -8.67 3.32
C ALA A 152 -2.73 -9.08 3.75
N LEU A 153 -2.85 -10.25 4.41
CA LEU A 153 -4.12 -10.68 4.99
C LEU A 153 -4.63 -9.69 6.04
N ILE A 154 -3.76 -9.20 6.94
CA ILE A 154 -4.14 -8.21 7.96
C ILE A 154 -4.65 -6.93 7.28
N TRP A 155 -3.97 -6.42 6.25
CA TRP A 155 -4.44 -5.24 5.51
C TRP A 155 -5.79 -5.46 4.83
N GLU A 156 -6.01 -6.63 4.21
CA GLU A 156 -7.31 -6.99 3.60
C GLU A 156 -8.43 -7.06 4.64
N LEU A 157 -8.18 -7.68 5.79
CA LEU A 157 -9.16 -7.76 6.89
C LEU A 157 -9.48 -6.36 7.45
N ILE A 158 -8.48 -5.49 7.60
CA ILE A 158 -8.69 -4.11 8.05
C ILE A 158 -9.48 -3.29 7.01
N ALA A 159 -9.22 -3.49 5.71
CA ALA A 159 -10.02 -2.87 4.66
C ALA A 159 -11.48 -3.34 4.72
N SER A 160 -11.71 -4.66 4.86
CA SER A 160 -13.04 -5.25 5.00
C SER A 160 -13.80 -4.71 6.22
N LEU A 161 -13.12 -4.48 7.36
CA LEU A 161 -13.72 -3.81 8.54
C LEU A 161 -14.25 -2.40 8.23
N CYS A 162 -13.65 -1.70 7.27
CA CYS A 162 -13.98 -0.32 6.92
C CYS A 162 -15.04 -0.23 5.82
N THR A 163 -14.96 -1.08 4.80
CA THR A 163 -15.75 -0.94 3.55
C THR A 163 -16.74 -2.07 3.31
N GLY A 164 -16.62 -3.20 4.01
CA GLY A 164 -17.44 -4.39 3.80
C GLY A 164 -18.88 -4.24 4.31
N SER A 165 -19.73 -5.20 3.93
CA SER A 165 -21.07 -5.34 4.51
C SER A 165 -21.01 -5.64 6.02
N LEU A 166 -22.14 -5.54 6.73
CA LEU A 166 -22.16 -5.89 8.16
C LEU A 166 -21.73 -7.35 8.43
N GLU A 167 -21.97 -8.25 7.48
CA GLU A 167 -21.53 -9.64 7.54
C GLU A 167 -20.02 -9.74 7.30
N ASP A 168 -19.50 -9.14 6.22
CA ASP A 168 -18.06 -9.14 5.92
C ASP A 168 -17.24 -8.53 7.05
N ARG A 169 -17.73 -7.44 7.66
CA ARG A 169 -17.07 -6.79 8.81
C ARG A 169 -17.05 -7.71 10.02
N SER A 170 -18.11 -8.49 10.25
CA SER A 170 -18.17 -9.46 11.34
C SER A 170 -17.19 -10.61 11.13
N ASP A 171 -17.13 -11.14 9.92
CA ASP A 171 -16.21 -12.21 9.53
C ASP A 171 -14.75 -11.75 9.58
N ALA A 172 -14.48 -10.54 9.11
CA ALA A 172 -13.15 -9.94 9.20
C ALA A 172 -12.70 -9.80 10.66
N ALA A 173 -13.58 -9.34 11.55
CA ALA A 173 -13.30 -9.27 12.98
C ALA A 173 -13.06 -10.67 13.58
N ALA A 174 -13.84 -11.68 13.19
CA ALA A 174 -13.64 -13.06 13.64
C ALA A 174 -12.26 -13.61 13.22
N CYS A 175 -11.85 -13.37 11.97
CA CYS A 175 -10.53 -13.73 11.47
C CYS A 175 -9.40 -13.04 12.26
N LEU A 176 -9.54 -11.75 12.56
CA LEU A 176 -8.58 -11.01 13.38
C LEU A 176 -8.49 -11.54 14.83
N VAL A 177 -9.61 -11.99 15.40
CA VAL A 177 -9.60 -12.69 16.71
C VAL A 177 -8.76 -13.96 16.63
N SER A 178 -8.95 -14.78 15.60
CA SER A 178 -8.19 -16.01 15.41
C SER A 178 -6.69 -15.74 15.28
N LEU A 179 -6.29 -14.77 14.44
CA LEU A 179 -4.89 -14.37 14.27
C LEU A 179 -4.28 -13.88 15.59
N ALA A 180 -4.96 -12.98 16.30
CA ALA A 180 -4.47 -12.44 17.57
C ALA A 180 -4.37 -13.50 18.68
N HIS A 181 -5.21 -14.53 18.63
CA HIS A 181 -5.18 -15.64 19.57
C HIS A 181 -4.06 -16.64 19.26
N GLU A 182 -3.76 -16.87 17.97
CA GLU A 182 -2.69 -17.78 17.55
C GLU A 182 -1.29 -17.30 17.95
N SER A 183 -1.04 -16.00 17.91
CA SER A 183 0.27 -15.45 18.25
C SER A 183 0.24 -13.99 18.66
N ASP A 184 0.96 -13.66 19.73
CA ASP A 184 1.25 -12.27 20.13
C ASP A 184 1.91 -11.47 18.99
N ARG A 185 2.69 -12.14 18.12
CA ARG A 185 3.29 -11.50 16.93
C ARG A 185 2.19 -10.95 16.02
N TYR A 186 1.17 -11.74 15.71
CA TYR A 186 0.07 -11.32 14.84
C TYR A 186 -0.80 -10.27 15.50
N GLY A 187 -1.09 -10.41 16.79
CA GLY A 187 -1.78 -9.36 17.54
C GLY A 187 -1.01 -8.03 17.53
N LYS A 188 0.32 -8.06 17.67
CA LYS A 188 1.16 -6.87 17.53
C LYS A 188 1.10 -6.28 16.12
N MET A 189 1.16 -7.11 15.07
CA MET A 189 1.02 -6.65 13.68
C MET A 189 -0.34 -5.98 13.46
N ILE A 190 -1.45 -6.55 13.94
CA ILE A 190 -2.79 -5.94 13.81
C ILE A 190 -2.82 -4.53 14.43
N ILE A 191 -2.14 -4.33 15.56
CA ILE A 191 -2.05 -3.02 16.23
C ILE A 191 -1.21 -2.05 15.40
N GLU A 192 -0.03 -2.47 14.95
CA GLU A 192 0.91 -1.65 14.17
C GLU A 192 0.31 -1.22 12.82
N GLU A 193 -0.40 -2.13 12.16
CA GLU A 193 -1.08 -1.90 10.89
C GLU A 193 -2.42 -1.16 11.04
N GLY A 194 -2.78 -0.70 12.24
CA GLY A 194 -3.89 0.24 12.45
C GLY A 194 -5.27 -0.39 12.63
N GLY A 195 -5.35 -1.70 12.92
CA GLY A 195 -6.63 -2.40 13.08
C GLY A 195 -7.48 -1.96 14.28
N VAL A 196 -6.89 -1.31 15.29
CA VAL A 196 -7.60 -0.91 16.53
C VAL A 196 -8.75 0.06 16.25
N GLY A 197 -8.54 1.07 15.41
CA GLY A 197 -9.57 2.08 15.11
C GLY A 197 -10.82 1.48 14.46
N PRO A 198 -10.67 0.73 13.34
CA PRO A 198 -11.78 0.03 12.69
C PRO A 198 -12.50 -0.96 13.61
N LEU A 199 -11.77 -1.70 14.46
CA LEU A 199 -12.38 -2.59 15.45
C LEU A 199 -13.22 -1.82 16.49
N LEU A 200 -12.72 -0.70 17.02
CA LEU A 200 -13.49 0.13 17.95
C LEU A 200 -14.76 0.69 17.30
N LYS A 201 -14.66 1.15 16.04
CA LYS A 201 -15.84 1.61 15.28
C LYS A 201 -16.85 0.48 15.06
N LEU A 202 -16.39 -0.74 14.76
CA LEU A 202 -17.26 -1.90 14.61
C LEU A 202 -17.98 -2.27 15.92
N MET A 203 -17.38 -2.03 17.09
CA MET A 203 -18.07 -2.25 18.38
C MET A 203 -19.28 -1.33 18.58
N GLU A 204 -19.33 -0.19 17.90
CA GLU A 204 -20.41 0.80 18.01
C GLU A 204 -21.45 0.61 16.89
N GLU A 205 -21.00 0.34 15.67
CA GLU A 205 -21.85 0.36 14.46
C GLU A 205 -22.14 -1.03 13.88
N GLY A 206 -21.50 -2.09 14.39
CA GLY A 206 -21.65 -3.45 13.89
C GLY A 206 -22.98 -4.10 14.23
N ASN A 207 -23.29 -5.22 13.58
CA ASN A 207 -24.34 -6.13 14.03
C ASN A 207 -23.90 -6.84 15.34
N SER A 208 -24.81 -7.57 15.99
CA SER A 208 -24.54 -8.24 17.29
C SER A 208 -23.27 -9.11 17.26
N GLU A 209 -23.05 -9.83 16.17
CA GLU A 209 -21.90 -10.70 16.02
C GLU A 209 -20.60 -9.91 15.82
N GLY A 210 -20.59 -8.93 14.91
CA GLY A 210 -19.46 -8.06 14.66
C GLY A 210 -19.05 -7.25 15.89
N GLN A 211 -20.01 -6.77 16.68
CA GLN A 211 -19.73 -6.10 17.96
C GLN A 211 -19.04 -7.04 18.95
N ASN A 212 -19.50 -8.29 19.07
CA ASN A 212 -18.90 -9.29 19.94
C ASN A 212 -17.48 -9.67 19.48
N ASN A 213 -17.30 -9.94 18.19
CA ASN A 213 -16.02 -10.28 17.60
C ASN A 213 -15.01 -9.13 17.77
N ALA A 214 -15.44 -7.89 17.52
CA ALA A 214 -14.60 -6.72 17.73
C ALA A 214 -14.20 -6.54 19.19
N ALA A 215 -15.14 -6.69 20.13
CA ALA A 215 -14.84 -6.63 21.57
C ALA A 215 -13.85 -7.72 22.00
N ARG A 216 -13.98 -8.93 21.45
CA ARG A 216 -13.04 -10.04 21.68
C ARG A 216 -11.65 -9.72 21.13
N ALA A 217 -11.57 -9.17 19.92
CA ALA A 217 -10.30 -8.78 19.30
C ALA A 217 -9.60 -7.72 20.17
N ILE A 218 -10.28 -6.62 20.50
CA ILE A 218 -9.73 -5.55 21.36
C ILE A 218 -9.26 -6.10 22.71
N ARG A 219 -9.99 -7.03 23.32
CA ARG A 219 -9.57 -7.67 24.58
C ARG A 219 -8.25 -8.42 24.43
N LEU A 220 -8.07 -9.21 23.36
CA LEU A 220 -6.83 -9.92 23.10
C LEU A 220 -5.67 -8.94 22.85
N LEU A 221 -5.90 -7.94 22.02
CA LEU A 221 -4.91 -6.91 21.70
C LEU A 221 -4.48 -6.11 22.95
N LYS A 222 -5.39 -5.89 23.92
CA LYS A 222 -5.10 -5.18 25.17
C LYS A 222 -4.13 -5.92 26.08
N VAL A 223 -4.16 -7.25 26.05
CA VAL A 223 -3.19 -8.08 26.78
C VAL A 223 -1.79 -7.90 26.20
N ILE A 224 -1.69 -7.69 24.88
CA ILE A 224 -0.42 -7.53 24.16
C ILE A 224 0.12 -6.10 24.33
N ASN A 225 -0.71 -5.07 24.10
CA ASN A 225 -0.31 -3.67 24.24
C ASN A 225 -1.48 -2.78 24.69
N SER A 226 -1.60 -2.60 26.00
CA SER A 226 -2.69 -1.85 26.60
C SER A 226 -2.59 -0.33 26.38
N VAL A 227 -1.37 0.20 26.24
CA VAL A 227 -1.12 1.66 26.15
C VAL A 227 -1.68 2.22 24.84
N VAL A 228 -1.39 1.55 23.72
CA VAL A 228 -1.87 1.99 22.40
C VAL A 228 -3.39 2.02 22.36
N ILE A 229 -4.06 0.98 22.88
CA ILE A 229 -5.53 0.90 22.87
C ILE A 229 -6.16 2.01 23.71
N LEU A 230 -5.58 2.33 24.88
CA LEU A 230 -6.09 3.40 25.73
C LEU A 230 -5.99 4.75 25.00
N ILE A 231 -4.85 5.04 24.36
CA ILE A 231 -4.64 6.27 23.60
C ILE A 231 -5.64 6.36 22.43
N THR A 232 -5.77 5.31 21.62
CA THR A 232 -6.69 5.30 20.48
C THR A 232 -8.15 5.46 20.93
N SER A 233 -8.56 4.76 21.99
CA SER A 233 -9.93 4.88 22.53
C SER A 233 -10.22 6.27 23.11
N ALA A 234 -9.24 6.93 23.70
CA ALA A 234 -9.37 8.29 24.21
C ALA A 234 -9.50 9.30 23.06
N SER A 235 -8.70 9.13 22.00
CA SER A 235 -8.76 9.98 20.80
C SER A 235 -10.09 9.88 20.05
N MET A 236 -10.75 8.72 20.06
CA MET A 236 -12.07 8.56 19.46
C MET A 236 -13.20 9.20 20.30
N ARG A 237 -13.00 9.35 21.62
CA ARG A 237 -14.00 9.92 22.54
C ARG A 237 -13.97 11.44 22.65
N THR A 238 -13.01 12.12 22.05
CA THR A 238 -13.02 13.58 21.97
C THR A 238 -13.79 13.98 20.71
N PRO A 239 -15.09 14.31 20.78
CA PRO A 239 -15.71 15.09 19.71
C PRO A 239 -14.97 16.43 19.66
N ASP A 240 -14.70 16.93 18.45
CA ASP A 240 -14.21 18.30 18.23
C ASP A 240 -14.95 19.25 19.16
N LEU A 241 -14.27 19.75 20.19
CA LEU A 241 -14.79 20.83 21.00
C LEU A 241 -14.75 22.05 20.07
N PRO A 242 -15.88 22.64 19.64
CA PRO A 242 -15.82 23.83 18.80
C PRO A 242 -15.05 24.90 19.56
N ALA A 243 -13.96 25.38 18.95
CA ALA A 243 -13.15 26.48 19.42
C ALA A 243 -14.03 27.75 19.47
N GLY A 244 -14.72 27.97 20.58
CA GLY A 244 -15.66 29.08 20.65
C GLY A 244 -16.49 29.18 21.92
N LEU A 245 -15.92 28.98 23.11
CA LEU A 245 -16.51 29.49 24.36
C LEU A 245 -15.42 29.92 25.37
N THR A 246 -14.50 30.77 24.93
CA THR A 246 -13.79 31.70 25.80
C THR A 246 -14.15 33.11 25.34
N HIS A 247 -15.30 33.60 25.79
CA HIS A 247 -15.63 35.01 26.04
C HIS A 247 -17.15 35.13 26.17
N LEU A 248 -17.64 35.03 27.41
CA LEU A 248 -18.62 35.91 28.04
C LEU A 248 -18.79 35.51 29.51
#